data_AF-A0A951Q756-F1
#
_entry.id   AF-A0A951Q756-F1
#
_cell.length_a   1.000
_cell.length_b   1.000
_cell.length_c   1.000
_cell.angle_alpha   90.00
_cell.angle_beta   90.00
_cell.angle_gamma   90.00
#
_symmetry.space_group_name_H-M   'P 1'
#
loop_
_entity.id
_entity.type
_entity.pdbx_description
1 polymer ?
#
loop_
_entity_poly.entity_id
_entity_poly.type
_entity_poly.pdbx_seq_one_letter_code
_entity_poly.pdbx_strand_id
1 'polypeptide(L)'
;MSSKFLWKSLLTAPAFLGAALIVSSSATAAEMQSKSDVDALLSEVAVSSSLLTASELAPAAPLQINAEISPVEATQPVPASIAAEPSSQQVPEEIAQTAPIQAVPATGASSLTQVAQYSGEGVDDTQAQVTSISQLSDVQPTDWAFQALQSLVERYGCIAGYPDGTYKGSRAMTRYEFAAGMNACLDRISELIASSTADLATAEDLATLQRLQEEFAAELATLRGRVDSLEARTAELEANQFSTTTKLRGESVFVVGIPIENGVVDAPDDQVNLGYRVRLNLDTSFTGDDLLRARLQAVDFNNPSAFGSGTRSTQWALSSTSPTATGSSNVTIDNLFYRFPVGPARVSIWANSLGNTDLVSTGISPFRDSGSGSLLRFGRPPQYDFFGGNAGATVFFKFNDNFGLDLGYSGGGSGSSSASTLPKNGLFDGTYSAVAQLNFLSPNFDAALTYGNTYRRGGFFGFRDAADAANPEVANVYAGQVNFKFGAIEIGGGGTYIPIRRIGEGDYNVWSFQGTLAFRDLGGEGNILGILAGIAPYAAGVPTDSVVNSRINQRNNFVAEVFYTFNVNDNIAITPSLIYLDSPSNSSDNDSSFVGAIRTNFRF
;
A
#
# COMPACT_ATOMS: atom_id res chain seq x y z
N MET A 1 40.33 32.20 -29.06
CA MET A 1 39.18 32.99 -28.57
C MET A 1 37.93 32.11 -28.61
N SER A 2 37.58 31.35 -27.56
CA SER A 2 36.24 30.72 -27.45
C SER A 2 35.88 30.13 -26.07
N SER A 3 36.60 30.42 -24.98
CA SER A 3 36.22 29.90 -23.65
C SER A 3 35.23 30.79 -22.87
N LYS A 4 34.81 31.93 -23.44
CA LYS A 4 33.91 32.89 -22.78
C LYS A 4 32.44 32.79 -23.21
N PHE A 5 32.11 31.92 -24.17
CA PHE A 5 30.73 31.74 -24.64
C PHE A 5 29.95 30.67 -23.85
N LEU A 6 30.63 29.59 -23.44
CA LEU A 6 30.03 28.50 -22.64
C LEU A 6 29.55 28.99 -21.26
N TRP A 7 30.33 29.83 -20.58
CA TRP A 7 29.97 30.35 -19.25
C TRP A 7 28.85 31.40 -19.27
N LYS A 8 28.63 32.09 -20.41
CA LYS A 8 27.51 33.04 -20.55
C LYS A 8 26.19 32.36 -20.93
N SER A 9 26.23 31.16 -21.50
CA SER A 9 25.01 30.37 -21.78
C SER A 9 24.40 29.75 -20.52
N LEU A 10 25.21 29.47 -19.49
CA LEU A 10 24.73 28.92 -18.21
C LEU A 10 24.01 29.96 -17.33
N LEU A 11 24.25 31.25 -17.56
CA LEU A 11 23.71 32.36 -16.76
C LEU A 11 22.35 32.88 -17.28
N THR A 12 21.88 32.42 -18.44
CA THR A 12 20.58 32.82 -19.01
C THR A 12 19.46 31.79 -18.81
N ALA A 13 19.74 30.69 -18.09
CA ALA A 13 18.76 29.65 -17.76
C ALA A 13 17.89 29.85 -16.48
N PRO A 14 17.78 31.01 -15.78
CA PRO A 14 16.79 31.13 -14.69
C PRO A 14 15.36 31.40 -15.16
N ALA A 15 15.15 31.84 -16.42
CA ALA A 15 13.82 32.25 -16.89
C ALA A 15 12.91 31.06 -17.27
N PHE A 16 13.48 29.90 -17.62
CA PHE A 16 12.70 28.69 -17.95
C PHE A 16 12.42 27.79 -16.74
N LEU A 17 13.15 27.95 -15.63
CA LEU A 17 12.85 27.27 -14.37
C LEU A 17 11.67 27.94 -13.61
N GLY A 18 11.47 29.24 -13.81
CA GLY A 18 10.44 30.02 -13.10
C GLY A 18 9.00 29.71 -13.51
N ALA A 19 8.75 29.23 -14.73
CA ALA A 19 7.40 28.89 -15.19
C ALA A 19 6.89 27.53 -14.70
N ALA A 20 7.79 26.62 -14.32
CA ALA A 20 7.42 25.31 -13.76
C ALA A 20 7.13 25.36 -12.24
N LEU A 21 7.66 26.36 -11.53
CA LEU A 21 7.49 26.51 -10.07
C LEU A 21 6.18 27.22 -9.65
N ILE A 22 5.53 27.96 -10.55
CA ILE A 22 4.33 28.77 -10.23
C ILE A 22 3.04 27.94 -10.24
N VAL A 23 3.05 26.68 -10.69
CA VAL A 23 1.90 25.76 -10.59
C VAL A 23 2.01 24.84 -9.35
N SER A 24 3.12 24.90 -8.60
CA SER A 24 3.39 23.99 -7.45
C SER A 24 3.24 24.62 -6.05
N SER A 25 2.87 25.90 -5.93
CA SER A 25 2.89 26.61 -4.64
C SER A 25 1.64 26.42 -3.76
N SER A 26 0.88 25.34 -3.90
CA SER A 26 -0.24 25.02 -3.00
C SER A 26 -0.35 23.53 -2.67
N ALA A 27 0.78 22.91 -2.34
CA ALA A 27 0.80 21.61 -1.68
C ALA A 27 1.83 21.68 -0.55
N THR A 28 1.34 21.92 0.67
CA THR A 28 2.13 21.78 1.89
C THR A 28 2.43 20.30 2.11
N ALA A 29 3.72 19.95 2.15
CA ALA A 29 4.20 18.61 2.33
C ALA A 29 3.96 18.12 3.77
N ALA A 30 3.19 17.04 3.91
CA ALA A 30 3.21 16.23 5.12
C ALA A 30 4.39 15.27 5.03
N GLU A 31 5.25 15.31 6.05
CA GLU A 31 6.43 14.47 6.23
C GLU A 31 6.04 12.98 6.29
N MET A 32 6.26 12.23 5.20
CA MET A 32 6.09 10.78 5.19
C MET A 32 7.37 10.11 5.71
N GLN A 33 7.24 9.42 6.83
CA GLN A 33 8.29 8.56 7.38
C GLN A 33 8.64 7.43 6.40
N SER A 34 9.95 7.30 6.22
CA SER A 34 10.67 6.31 5.43
C SER A 34 10.39 4.86 5.82
N LYS A 35 10.51 3.98 4.80
CA LYS A 35 10.86 2.54 4.90
C LYS A 35 9.72 1.53 5.11
N SER A 36 8.81 1.34 4.13
CA SER A 36 8.05 0.06 4.06
C SER A 36 7.37 -0.32 2.72
N ASP A 37 7.82 0.14 1.54
CA ASP A 37 7.13 -0.21 0.28
C ASP A 37 7.56 -1.57 -0.33
N VAL A 38 8.52 -2.25 0.29
CA VAL A 38 8.98 -3.59 -0.14
C VAL A 38 8.46 -4.71 0.78
N ASP A 39 8.22 -4.42 2.06
CA ASP A 39 7.66 -5.40 3.02
C ASP A 39 6.12 -5.52 2.96
N ALA A 40 5.42 -4.49 2.46
CA ALA A 40 3.96 -4.50 2.31
C ALA A 40 3.43 -5.60 1.36
N LEU A 41 4.29 -6.21 0.54
CA LEU A 41 3.89 -7.33 -0.33
C LEU A 41 3.95 -8.70 0.35
N LEU A 42 4.59 -8.82 1.52
CA LEU A 42 4.82 -10.12 2.18
C LEU A 42 4.31 -10.18 3.63
N SER A 43 4.12 -9.07 4.34
CA SER A 43 3.76 -9.08 5.77
C SER A 43 2.25 -9.21 6.09
N GLU A 44 1.35 -8.89 5.16
CA GLU A 44 -0.10 -8.87 5.45
C GLU A 44 -0.80 -10.24 5.51
N VAL A 45 -0.08 -11.33 5.20
CA VAL A 45 -0.64 -12.70 5.24
C VAL A 45 -0.48 -13.37 6.61
N ALA A 46 0.38 -12.86 7.50
CA ALA A 46 0.75 -13.57 8.73
C ALA A 46 -0.19 -13.34 9.93
N VAL A 47 -1.08 -12.33 9.92
CA VAL A 47 -1.79 -11.92 11.15
C VAL A 47 -3.22 -12.51 11.30
N SER A 48 -3.80 -13.12 10.28
CA SER A 48 -5.18 -13.68 10.38
C SER A 48 -5.27 -15.17 10.73
N SER A 49 -4.18 -15.84 11.13
CA SER A 49 -4.20 -17.29 11.39
C SER A 49 -4.49 -17.70 12.84
N SER A 50 -4.65 -16.77 13.78
CA SER A 50 -5.00 -17.09 15.16
C SER A 50 -6.37 -16.53 15.52
N LEU A 51 -7.41 -17.34 15.28
CA LEU A 51 -8.74 -17.39 15.92
C LEU A 51 -9.81 -17.62 14.85
N LEU A 52 -10.19 -18.88 14.66
CA LEU A 52 -11.58 -19.36 14.69
C LEU A 52 -11.60 -20.83 14.28
N THR A 53 -11.86 -21.67 15.28
CA THR A 53 -12.16 -23.09 15.15
C THR A 53 -13.49 -23.34 14.46
N ALA A 54 -13.53 -24.46 13.76
CA ALA A 54 -14.62 -25.05 12.99
C ALA A 54 -16.05 -24.86 13.54
N SER A 55 -16.99 -24.61 12.63
CA SER A 55 -18.35 -25.15 12.72
C SER A 55 -18.90 -25.48 11.33
N GLU A 56 -19.50 -26.65 11.27
CA GLU A 56 -19.97 -27.43 10.14
C GLU A 56 -21.31 -26.90 9.59
N LEU A 57 -21.50 -26.82 8.26
CA LEU A 57 -22.82 -26.75 7.61
C LEU A 57 -22.79 -27.25 6.16
N ALA A 58 -23.83 -28.03 5.82
CA ALA A 58 -24.00 -28.96 4.70
C ALA A 58 -24.32 -28.28 3.33
N PRO A 59 -24.32 -29.02 2.19
CA PRO A 59 -24.22 -28.45 0.85
C PRO A 59 -25.58 -28.05 0.25
N ALA A 60 -25.61 -26.95 -0.49
CA ALA A 60 -26.76 -26.56 -1.33
C ALA A 60 -26.50 -26.92 -2.82
N ALA A 61 -27.51 -27.49 -3.45
CA ALA A 61 -27.55 -28.05 -4.80
C ALA A 61 -27.56 -26.98 -5.93
N PRO A 62 -27.28 -27.36 -7.20
CA PRO A 62 -26.99 -26.40 -8.26
C PRO A 62 -28.24 -25.80 -8.92
N LEU A 63 -28.17 -24.52 -9.31
CA LEU A 63 -29.17 -23.86 -10.13
C LEU A 63 -28.84 -24.03 -11.62
N GLN A 64 -29.81 -24.55 -12.38
CA GLN A 64 -29.77 -24.71 -13.84
C GLN A 64 -30.04 -23.38 -14.56
N ILE A 65 -29.25 -23.15 -15.62
CA ILE A 65 -29.39 -22.07 -16.59
C ILE A 65 -30.40 -22.51 -17.66
N ASN A 66 -31.42 -21.69 -17.92
CA ASN A 66 -32.17 -21.74 -19.17
C ASN A 66 -32.02 -20.41 -19.91
N ALA A 67 -31.34 -20.49 -21.05
CA ALA A 67 -31.22 -19.42 -22.04
C ALA A 67 -32.34 -19.56 -23.07
N GLU A 68 -32.95 -18.45 -23.45
CA GLU A 68 -33.64 -18.32 -24.74
C GLU A 68 -33.28 -16.95 -25.34
N ILE A 69 -32.79 -17.02 -26.57
CA ILE A 69 -32.34 -15.90 -27.41
C ILE A 69 -33.34 -15.77 -28.55
N SER A 70 -33.73 -14.55 -28.91
CA SER A 70 -34.03 -14.21 -30.30
C SER A 70 -33.76 -12.73 -30.60
N PRO A 71 -33.39 -12.39 -31.85
CA PRO A 71 -32.61 -11.21 -32.18
C PRO A 71 -33.46 -10.08 -32.80
N VAL A 72 -32.99 -8.83 -32.70
CA VAL A 72 -33.52 -7.73 -33.52
C VAL A 72 -32.38 -6.96 -34.18
N GLU A 73 -32.56 -6.79 -35.47
CA GLU A 73 -31.68 -6.21 -36.49
C GLU A 73 -31.75 -4.67 -36.54
N ALA A 74 -30.71 -4.08 -37.13
CA ALA A 74 -30.34 -2.67 -37.10
C ALA A 74 -31.15 -1.73 -38.03
N THR A 75 -31.16 -0.43 -37.71
CA THR A 75 -31.21 0.66 -38.72
C THR A 75 -30.84 2.04 -38.12
N GLN A 76 -29.63 2.54 -38.47
CA GLN A 76 -29.26 3.83 -39.11
C GLN A 76 -29.87 5.21 -38.67
N PRO A 77 -29.19 6.35 -38.94
CA PRO A 77 -28.85 7.38 -37.92
C PRO A 77 -29.28 8.85 -38.22
N VAL A 78 -28.77 9.80 -37.40
CA VAL A 78 -28.53 11.27 -37.62
C VAL A 78 -29.67 12.24 -37.18
N PRO A 79 -29.47 13.54 -36.81
CA PRO A 79 -28.37 14.31 -36.18
C PRO A 79 -28.76 15.23 -34.97
N ALA A 80 -27.71 15.70 -34.26
CA ALA A 80 -27.39 17.04 -33.73
C ALA A 80 -28.43 18.04 -33.15
N SER A 81 -27.96 18.67 -32.05
CA SER A 81 -28.24 20.02 -31.52
C SER A 81 -29.42 20.16 -30.56
N ILE A 82 -29.14 20.62 -29.34
CA ILE A 82 -29.56 21.93 -28.79
C ILE A 82 -28.81 22.17 -27.46
N ALA A 83 -28.26 23.38 -27.33
CA ALA A 83 -27.71 23.94 -26.12
C ALA A 83 -28.83 24.45 -25.19
N ALA A 84 -28.67 24.27 -23.86
CA ALA A 84 -29.09 25.21 -22.81
C ALA A 84 -28.85 24.61 -21.41
N GLU A 85 -27.91 25.18 -20.66
CA GLU A 85 -28.00 25.32 -19.19
C GLU A 85 -28.74 26.64 -18.87
N PRO A 86 -29.12 26.97 -17.61
CA PRO A 86 -29.15 26.17 -16.38
C PRO A 86 -30.53 26.22 -15.67
N SER A 87 -30.80 25.29 -14.75
CA SER A 87 -31.81 25.52 -13.71
C SER A 87 -31.33 25.02 -12.36
N SER A 88 -31.19 25.99 -11.45
CA SER A 88 -31.01 25.82 -10.02
C SER A 88 -32.29 25.29 -9.40
N GLN A 89 -32.18 24.21 -8.62
CA GLN A 89 -33.21 23.83 -7.66
C GLN A 89 -32.58 23.61 -6.29
N GLN A 90 -33.02 24.46 -5.36
CA GLN A 90 -32.80 24.39 -3.93
C GLN A 90 -33.44 23.11 -3.38
N VAL A 91 -32.70 22.38 -2.56
CA VAL A 91 -33.22 21.32 -1.70
C VAL A 91 -33.46 21.92 -0.31
N PRO A 92 -34.66 21.78 0.30
CA PRO A 92 -34.90 22.23 1.68
C PRO A 92 -34.29 21.27 2.70
N GLU A 93 -33.68 21.84 3.73
CA GLU A 93 -33.29 21.17 4.99
C GLU A 93 -34.52 20.63 5.73
N GLU A 94 -34.47 19.35 6.11
CA GLU A 94 -35.43 18.75 7.05
C GLU A 94 -34.72 18.39 8.36
N ILE A 95 -35.35 18.83 9.44
CA ILE A 95 -34.89 18.88 10.82
C ILE A 95 -35.16 17.52 11.47
N ALA A 96 -34.14 16.75 11.81
CA ALA A 96 -34.29 15.52 12.57
C ALA A 96 -34.29 15.81 14.09
N GLN A 97 -35.45 15.63 14.71
CA GLN A 97 -35.71 15.71 16.14
C GLN A 97 -35.04 14.56 16.92
N THR A 98 -34.55 14.92 18.09
CA THR A 98 -33.98 14.07 19.13
C THR A 98 -35.01 13.12 19.74
N ALA A 99 -34.71 11.82 19.77
CA ALA A 99 -35.46 10.82 20.52
C ALA A 99 -34.94 10.73 21.98
N PRO A 100 -35.81 10.56 22.99
CA PRO A 100 -35.41 10.48 24.40
C PRO A 100 -34.88 9.09 24.79
N ILE A 101 -33.82 9.10 25.61
CA ILE A 101 -33.15 7.93 26.19
C ILE A 101 -34.06 7.29 27.26
N GLN A 102 -34.35 6.00 27.10
CA GLN A 102 -35.00 5.16 28.12
C GLN A 102 -33.95 4.65 29.11
N ALA A 103 -34.25 4.77 30.41
CA ALA A 103 -33.43 4.28 31.51
C ALA A 103 -33.60 2.77 31.71
N VAL A 104 -32.49 2.04 31.78
CA VAL A 104 -32.42 0.62 32.18
C VAL A 104 -32.34 0.53 33.72
N PRO A 105 -33.06 -0.38 34.40
CA PRO A 105 -32.96 -0.55 35.84
C PRO A 105 -31.70 -1.35 36.21
N ALA A 106 -30.86 -0.79 37.09
CA ALA A 106 -29.74 -1.51 37.70
C ALA A 106 -30.23 -2.29 38.94
N THR A 107 -30.41 -3.60 38.78
CA THR A 107 -30.46 -4.58 39.86
C THR A 107 -29.05 -5.09 40.15
N GLY A 108 -28.62 -5.02 41.41
CA GLY A 108 -27.52 -5.84 41.92
C GLY A 108 -26.48 -5.08 42.73
N ALA A 109 -26.64 -5.08 44.06
CA ALA A 109 -25.56 -5.20 45.04
C ALA A 109 -26.16 -5.26 46.45
N SER A 110 -26.71 -6.42 46.80
CA SER A 110 -26.98 -6.83 48.17
C SER A 110 -25.64 -7.21 48.81
N SER A 111 -24.91 -6.27 49.44
CA SER A 111 -23.66 -6.64 50.14
C SER A 111 -23.23 -5.74 51.30
N LEU A 112 -24.17 -5.04 51.96
CA LEU A 112 -23.91 -4.37 53.24
C LEU A 112 -24.64 -5.01 54.41
N THR A 113 -25.66 -5.84 54.14
CA THR A 113 -26.44 -6.54 55.16
C THR A 113 -25.87 -7.93 55.51
N GLN A 114 -24.90 -8.43 54.73
CA GLN A 114 -24.29 -9.75 54.90
C GLN A 114 -22.86 -9.72 55.49
N VAL A 115 -22.25 -8.52 55.58
CA VAL A 115 -20.96 -8.27 56.26
C VAL A 115 -21.16 -7.94 57.74
N ALA A 116 -22.36 -7.53 58.15
CA ALA A 116 -22.72 -7.32 59.56
C ALA A 116 -23.01 -8.64 60.31
N GLN A 117 -22.98 -9.79 59.62
CA GLN A 117 -23.45 -11.06 60.18
C GLN A 117 -22.34 -12.09 60.45
N TYR A 118 -21.05 -11.73 60.31
CA TYR A 118 -19.95 -12.69 60.51
C TYR A 118 -18.70 -12.15 61.25
N SER A 119 -18.73 -10.94 61.81
CA SER A 119 -17.58 -10.35 62.52
C SER A 119 -17.75 -10.37 64.05
N GLY A 120 -18.16 -11.50 64.62
CA GLY A 120 -18.37 -11.54 66.07
C GLY A 120 -18.69 -12.90 66.68
N GLU A 121 -18.05 -13.98 66.24
CA GLU A 121 -18.01 -15.24 67.00
C GLU A 121 -16.59 -15.49 67.51
N GLY A 122 -16.40 -15.37 68.83
CA GLY A 122 -15.28 -15.99 69.54
C GLY A 122 -14.30 -15.07 70.26
N VAL A 123 -14.72 -14.43 71.37
CA VAL A 123 -13.88 -14.28 72.58
C VAL A 123 -14.77 -14.41 73.81
N ASP A 124 -14.49 -15.43 74.62
CA ASP A 124 -15.16 -15.77 75.87
C ASP A 124 -14.84 -14.78 77.02
N ASP A 125 -15.88 -14.58 77.83
CA ASP A 125 -15.90 -14.36 79.28
C ASP A 125 -15.21 -13.11 79.89
N THR A 126 -15.95 -12.01 79.92
CA THR A 126 -16.02 -11.12 81.09
C THR A 126 -17.47 -10.66 81.33
N GLN A 127 -18.16 -11.41 82.19
CA GLN A 127 -19.27 -11.02 83.07
C GLN A 127 -20.06 -9.72 82.74
N ALA A 128 -21.29 -9.93 82.26
CA ALA A 128 -22.49 -9.13 82.46
C ALA A 128 -22.30 -7.63 82.80
N GLN A 129 -22.26 -6.79 81.76
CA GLN A 129 -22.49 -5.37 81.93
C GLN A 129 -23.29 -4.77 80.78
N VAL A 130 -24.61 -5.03 80.78
CA VAL A 130 -25.60 -4.12 80.19
C VAL A 130 -26.86 -4.17 81.04
N THR A 131 -27.00 -3.24 81.98
CA THR A 131 -28.29 -2.90 82.58
C THR A 131 -28.74 -1.59 81.96
N SER A 132 -29.66 -1.63 81.00
CA SER A 132 -30.39 -0.41 80.60
C SER A 132 -31.00 0.22 81.86
N ILE A 133 -31.22 1.53 81.89
CA ILE A 133 -31.70 2.20 83.11
C ILE A 133 -33.02 1.59 83.62
N SER A 134 -33.83 1.07 82.70
CA SER A 134 -35.08 0.36 82.97
C SER A 134 -34.93 -0.94 83.77
N GLN A 135 -33.72 -1.47 83.92
CA GLN A 135 -33.43 -2.66 84.72
C GLN A 135 -33.01 -2.33 86.15
N LEU A 136 -32.79 -1.04 86.47
CA LEU A 136 -32.53 -0.60 87.83
C LEU A 136 -33.84 -0.56 88.59
N SER A 137 -34.01 -1.48 89.53
CA SER A 137 -35.27 -1.69 90.26
C SER A 137 -35.69 -0.51 91.15
N ASP A 138 -34.77 0.41 91.43
CA ASP A 138 -34.93 1.55 92.34
C ASP A 138 -34.94 2.91 91.66
N VAL A 139 -34.97 2.96 90.32
CA VAL A 139 -35.04 4.21 89.54
C VAL A 139 -36.27 4.19 88.64
N GLN A 140 -37.19 5.12 88.86
CA GLN A 140 -38.42 5.23 88.08
C GLN A 140 -38.34 6.34 87.02
N PRO A 141 -39.06 6.22 85.89
CA PRO A 141 -39.11 7.26 84.85
C PRO A 141 -39.56 8.65 85.34
N THR A 142 -40.28 8.71 86.46
CA THR A 142 -40.72 9.96 87.10
C THR A 142 -39.65 10.60 87.98
N ASP A 143 -38.54 9.92 88.27
CA ASP A 143 -37.47 10.46 89.09
C ASP A 143 -36.68 11.51 88.32
N TRP A 144 -36.36 12.62 88.98
CA TRP A 144 -35.61 13.74 88.39
C TRP A 144 -34.25 13.32 87.81
N ALA A 145 -33.62 12.28 88.38
CA ALA A 145 -32.31 11.77 87.98
C ALA A 145 -32.36 10.78 86.79
N PHE A 146 -33.55 10.29 86.41
CA PHE A 146 -33.72 9.26 85.38
C PHE A 146 -33.07 9.68 84.06
N GLN A 147 -33.33 10.91 83.59
CA GLN A 147 -32.80 11.39 82.31
C GLN A 147 -31.27 11.53 82.31
N ALA A 148 -30.68 11.93 83.44
CA ALA A 148 -29.22 12.07 83.59
C ALA A 148 -28.55 10.69 83.59
N LEU A 149 -29.11 9.74 84.34
CA LEU A 149 -28.62 8.37 84.40
C LEU A 149 -28.84 7.63 83.09
N GLN A 150 -29.93 7.88 82.37
CA GLN A 150 -30.20 7.29 81.07
C GLN A 150 -29.10 7.68 80.08
N SER A 151 -28.73 8.96 80.06
CA SER A 151 -27.63 9.45 79.22
C SER A 151 -26.30 8.79 79.61
N LEU A 152 -25.99 8.71 80.91
CA LEU A 152 -24.72 8.13 81.38
C LEU A 152 -24.62 6.62 81.13
N VAL A 153 -25.71 5.87 81.31
CA VAL A 153 -25.76 4.41 81.18
C VAL A 153 -25.90 4.00 79.71
N GLU A 154 -26.86 4.57 78.98
CA GLU A 154 -27.21 4.11 77.63
C GLU A 154 -26.41 4.81 76.53
N ARG A 155 -26.13 6.11 76.68
CA ARG A 155 -25.43 6.89 75.64
C ARG A 155 -23.92 6.87 75.81
N TYR A 156 -23.44 6.96 77.05
CA TYR A 156 -22.01 7.03 77.33
C TYR A 156 -21.42 5.73 77.89
N GLY A 157 -22.25 4.77 78.33
CA GLY A 157 -21.77 3.51 78.92
C GLY A 157 -20.93 3.69 80.18
N CYS A 158 -21.06 4.84 80.83
CA CYS A 158 -20.16 5.35 81.87
C CYS A 158 -20.44 4.78 83.27
N ILE A 159 -21.66 4.32 83.50
CA ILE A 159 -22.14 3.84 84.78
C ILE A 159 -22.93 2.56 84.53
N ALA A 160 -22.63 1.51 85.29
CA ALA A 160 -23.51 0.38 85.47
C ALA A 160 -23.98 0.43 86.93
N GLY A 161 -25.24 0.09 87.20
CA GLY A 161 -25.72 0.00 88.59
C GLY A 161 -24.90 -0.97 89.44
N TYR A 162 -25.25 -1.09 90.72
CA TYR A 162 -24.66 -2.12 91.57
C TYR A 162 -25.03 -3.51 91.04
N PRO A 163 -24.22 -4.55 91.33
CA PRO A 163 -24.48 -5.92 90.87
C PRO A 163 -25.84 -6.50 91.30
N ASP A 164 -26.49 -5.88 92.28
CA ASP A 164 -27.83 -6.23 92.76
C ASP A 164 -28.97 -5.57 91.94
N GLY A 165 -28.65 -4.90 90.82
CA GLY A 165 -29.64 -4.29 89.94
C GLY A 165 -30.28 -3.03 90.51
N THR A 166 -29.56 -2.31 91.39
CA THR A 166 -30.00 -1.05 91.98
C THR A 166 -28.98 0.07 91.73
N TYR A 167 -29.40 1.33 91.76
CA TYR A 167 -28.55 2.52 91.71
C TYR A 167 -28.20 3.05 93.11
N LYS A 168 -29.01 2.70 94.11
CA LYS A 168 -28.95 3.14 95.51
C LYS A 168 -28.92 4.66 95.65
N GLY A 169 -29.78 5.37 94.91
CA GLY A 169 -29.82 6.85 94.93
C GLY A 169 -30.26 7.48 96.26
N SER A 170 -30.88 6.71 97.15
CA SER A 170 -31.39 7.17 98.46
C SER A 170 -30.36 7.12 99.59
N ARG A 171 -29.15 6.59 99.35
CA ARG A 171 -28.04 6.60 100.32
C ARG A 171 -26.94 7.55 99.88
N ALA A 172 -26.25 8.15 100.86
CA ALA A 172 -25.02 8.87 100.57
C ALA A 172 -23.93 7.87 100.10
N MET A 173 -23.34 8.13 98.93
CA MET A 173 -22.19 7.37 98.44
C MET A 173 -20.92 7.78 99.17
N THR A 174 -19.97 6.84 99.29
CA THR A 174 -18.63 7.17 99.79
C THR A 174 -17.82 7.90 98.71
N ARG A 175 -16.82 8.69 99.13
CA ARG A 175 -15.92 9.37 98.19
C ARG A 175 -15.16 8.37 97.28
N TYR A 176 -14.91 7.15 97.78
CA TYR A 176 -14.26 6.08 97.03
C TYR A 176 -15.17 5.48 95.95
N GLU A 177 -16.45 5.26 96.25
CA GLU A 177 -17.43 4.79 95.25
C GLU A 177 -17.63 5.81 94.12
N PHE A 178 -17.69 7.11 94.46
CA PHE A 178 -17.75 8.17 93.45
C PHE A 178 -16.52 8.19 92.55
N ALA A 179 -15.32 8.10 93.15
CA ALA A 179 -14.06 8.13 92.39
C ALA A 179 -13.92 6.94 91.44
N ALA A 180 -14.33 5.74 91.86
CA ALA A 180 -14.31 4.55 91.03
C ALA A 180 -15.27 4.67 89.83
N GLY A 181 -16.50 5.15 90.06
CA GLY A 181 -17.47 5.38 88.97
C GLY A 181 -17.02 6.47 87.99
N MET A 182 -16.41 7.56 88.50
CA MET A 182 -15.88 8.63 87.65
C MET A 182 -14.69 8.15 86.81
N ASN A 183 -13.78 7.35 87.37
CA ASN A 183 -12.64 6.81 86.62
C ASN A 183 -13.09 5.89 85.49
N ALA A 184 -14.02 4.98 85.77
CA ALA A 184 -14.59 4.09 84.74
C ALA A 184 -15.28 4.88 83.61
N CYS A 185 -15.99 5.97 83.94
CA CYS A 185 -16.58 6.83 82.92
C CYS A 185 -15.52 7.57 82.08
N LEU A 186 -14.45 8.07 82.70
CA LEU A 186 -13.36 8.71 81.97
C LEU A 186 -12.65 7.75 81.03
N ASP A 187 -12.42 6.50 81.46
CA ASP A 187 -11.84 5.45 80.61
C ASP A 187 -12.71 5.19 79.37
N ARG A 188 -14.04 5.12 79.56
CA ARG A 188 -14.99 4.92 78.46
C ARG A 188 -15.07 6.12 77.50
N ILE A 189 -14.99 7.34 78.03
CA ILE A 189 -14.94 8.56 77.21
C ILE A 189 -13.63 8.62 76.40
N SER A 190 -12.49 8.26 76.99
CA SER A 190 -11.21 8.21 76.29
C SER A 190 -11.20 7.20 75.14
N GLU A 191 -11.83 6.04 75.32
CA GLU A 191 -12.01 5.03 74.28
C GLU A 191 -12.91 5.52 73.13
N LEU A 192 -14.05 6.16 73.46
CA LEU A 192 -14.96 6.74 72.46
C LEU A 192 -14.27 7.85 71.65
N ILE A 193 -13.48 8.71 72.29
CA ILE A 193 -12.70 9.75 71.61
C ILE A 193 -11.69 9.11 70.64
N ALA A 194 -10.91 8.14 71.11
CA ALA A 194 -9.90 7.45 70.30
C ALA A 194 -10.52 6.76 69.06
N SER A 195 -11.67 6.12 69.21
CA SER A 195 -12.39 5.48 68.09
C SER A 195 -12.94 6.47 67.07
N SER A 196 -13.45 7.63 67.53
CA SER A 196 -14.01 8.66 66.65
C SER A 196 -12.97 9.46 65.87
N THR A 197 -11.71 9.46 66.32
CA THR A 197 -10.60 10.14 65.66
C THR A 197 -9.84 9.26 64.66
N ALA A 198 -10.12 7.96 64.59
CA ALA A 198 -9.46 7.02 63.69
C ALA A 198 -9.87 7.16 62.21
N ASP A 199 -11.05 7.75 61.94
CA ASP A 199 -11.59 7.98 60.60
C ASP A 199 -11.31 9.40 60.03
N LEU A 200 -10.52 10.22 60.75
CA LEU A 200 -10.07 11.49 60.21
C LEU A 200 -8.95 11.21 59.21
N ALA A 201 -9.21 11.52 57.93
CA ALA A 201 -8.22 11.46 56.85
C ALA A 201 -6.87 11.98 57.36
N THR A 202 -5.86 11.12 57.35
CA THR A 202 -4.56 11.45 57.92
C THR A 202 -3.89 12.53 57.08
N ALA A 203 -2.96 13.29 57.65
CA ALA A 203 -2.16 14.24 56.88
C ALA A 203 -1.43 13.57 55.69
N GLU A 204 -1.16 12.27 55.81
CA GLU A 204 -0.55 11.42 54.79
C GLU A 204 -1.52 11.10 53.64
N ASP A 205 -2.80 10.88 53.92
CA ASP A 205 -3.85 10.71 52.89
C ASP A 205 -4.07 11.99 52.09
N LEU A 206 -4.09 13.14 52.77
CA LEU A 206 -4.21 14.45 52.11
C LEU A 206 -3.01 14.72 51.20
N ALA A 207 -1.80 14.40 51.66
CA ALA A 207 -0.59 14.51 50.86
C ALA A 207 -0.60 13.56 49.65
N THR A 208 -1.15 12.35 49.82
CA THR A 208 -1.30 11.38 48.73
C THR A 208 -2.31 11.87 47.70
N LEU A 209 -3.44 12.42 48.12
CA LEU A 209 -4.43 13.01 47.22
C LEU A 209 -3.90 14.24 46.49
N GLN A 210 -3.14 15.11 47.16
CA GLN A 210 -2.47 16.25 46.52
C GLN A 210 -1.47 15.78 45.45
N ARG A 211 -0.64 14.79 45.77
CA ARG A 211 0.29 14.18 44.81
C ARG A 211 -0.44 13.57 43.61
N LEU A 212 -1.51 12.81 43.85
CA LEU A 212 -2.33 12.25 42.78
C LEU A 212 -2.99 13.35 41.94
N GLN A 213 -3.49 14.43 42.56
CA GLN A 213 -4.06 15.56 41.82
C GLN A 213 -3.02 16.26 40.94
N GLU A 214 -1.79 16.43 41.42
CA GLU A 214 -0.67 16.99 40.64
C GLU A 214 -0.24 16.06 39.50
N GLU A 215 -0.13 14.76 39.76
CA GLU A 215 0.20 13.74 38.76
C GLU A 215 -0.91 13.65 37.69
N PHE A 216 -2.19 13.60 38.09
CA PHE A 216 -3.31 13.60 37.14
C PHE A 216 -3.43 14.90 36.35
N ALA A 217 -3.12 16.06 36.93
CA ALA A 217 -3.13 17.33 36.21
C ALA A 217 -2.06 17.35 35.12
N ALA A 218 -0.86 16.85 35.41
CA ALA A 218 0.22 16.73 34.43
C ALA A 218 -0.13 15.72 33.31
N GLU A 219 -0.74 14.59 33.66
CA GLU A 219 -1.20 13.58 32.69
C GLU A 219 -2.36 14.09 31.82
N LEU A 220 -3.31 14.83 32.39
CA LEU A 220 -4.42 15.46 31.65
C LEU A 220 -3.93 16.53 30.68
N ALA A 221 -2.95 17.34 31.08
CA ALA A 221 -2.32 18.30 30.18
C ALA A 221 -1.62 17.60 29.01
N THR A 222 -0.93 16.49 29.28
CA THR A 222 -0.30 15.65 28.25
C THR A 222 -1.33 15.05 27.30
N LEU A 223 -2.43 14.50 27.82
CA LEU A 223 -3.52 13.94 27.02
C LEU A 223 -4.20 15.00 26.16
N ARG A 224 -4.49 16.19 26.71
CA ARG A 224 -5.01 17.33 25.92
C ARG A 224 -4.06 17.71 24.81
N GLY A 225 -2.76 17.86 25.09
CA GLY A 225 -1.76 18.15 24.05
C GLY A 225 -1.72 17.08 22.95
N ARG A 226 -1.89 15.79 23.29
CA ARG A 226 -2.02 14.70 22.31
C ARG A 226 -3.31 14.78 21.51
N VAL A 227 -4.44 15.10 22.13
CA VAL A 227 -5.74 15.29 21.46
C VAL A 227 -5.66 16.48 20.52
N ASP A 228 -5.19 17.64 20.98
CA ASP A 228 -5.03 18.84 20.15
C ASP A 228 -4.11 18.57 18.95
N SER A 229 -3.00 17.84 19.16
CA SER A 229 -2.11 17.43 18.08
C SER A 229 -2.78 16.46 17.09
N LEU A 230 -3.63 15.55 17.57
CA LEU A 230 -4.36 14.61 16.72
C LEU A 230 -5.47 15.32 15.95
N GLU A 231 -6.20 16.25 16.57
CA GLU A 231 -7.21 17.09 15.94
C GLU A 231 -6.59 17.95 14.85
N ALA A 232 -5.45 18.60 15.12
CA ALA A 232 -4.72 19.37 14.11
C ALA A 232 -4.27 18.50 12.92
N ARG A 233 -3.72 17.31 13.18
CA ARG A 233 -3.35 16.36 12.12
C ARG A 233 -4.57 15.86 11.35
N THR A 234 -5.70 15.64 12.01
CA THR A 234 -6.95 15.19 11.37
C THR A 234 -7.51 16.28 10.47
N ALA A 235 -7.58 17.53 10.95
CA ALA A 235 -8.02 18.67 10.17
C ALA A 235 -7.12 18.92 8.94
N GLU A 236 -5.79 18.73 9.08
CA GLU A 236 -4.85 18.81 7.97
C GLU A 236 -5.07 17.69 6.94
N LEU A 237 -5.30 16.45 7.39
CA LEU A 237 -5.60 15.31 6.52
C LEU A 237 -6.93 15.49 5.78
N GLU A 238 -7.97 15.98 6.46
CA GLU A 238 -9.28 16.27 5.86
C GLU A 238 -9.19 17.41 4.83
N ALA A 239 -8.45 18.47 5.14
CA ALA A 239 -8.29 19.62 4.25
C ALA A 239 -7.48 19.30 2.98
N ASN A 240 -6.57 18.32 3.03
CA ASN A 240 -5.70 17.94 1.90
C ASN A 240 -6.10 16.63 1.23
N GLN A 241 -7.29 16.09 1.51
CA GLN A 241 -7.72 14.83 0.94
C GLN A 241 -8.21 15.00 -0.51
N PHE A 242 -7.47 14.44 -1.48
CA PHE A 242 -7.93 14.37 -2.88
C PHE A 242 -9.24 13.57 -3.01
N SER A 243 -9.37 12.49 -2.23
CA SER A 243 -10.57 11.66 -2.06
C SER A 243 -10.35 10.67 -0.91
N THR A 244 -11.42 10.26 -0.21
CA THR A 244 -11.35 9.21 0.83
C THR A 244 -10.98 7.82 0.29
N THR A 245 -11.23 7.58 -1.00
CA THR A 245 -11.03 6.27 -1.65
C THR A 245 -10.00 6.31 -2.76
N THR A 246 -9.66 7.50 -3.28
CA THR A 246 -8.74 7.67 -4.42
C THR A 246 -7.48 8.41 -4.03
N LYS A 247 -6.32 7.81 -4.30
CA LYS A 247 -5.01 8.43 -4.17
C LYS A 247 -4.47 8.83 -5.54
N LEU A 248 -4.01 10.08 -5.67
CA LEU A 248 -3.28 10.55 -6.83
C LEU A 248 -1.78 10.27 -6.62
N ARG A 249 -1.11 9.64 -7.59
CA ARG A 249 0.35 9.47 -7.61
C ARG A 249 0.92 9.97 -8.92
N GLY A 250 1.79 10.97 -8.85
CA GLY A 250 2.47 11.60 -9.97
C GLY A 250 3.88 11.05 -10.20
N GLU A 251 4.27 10.93 -11.46
CA GLU A 251 5.66 10.71 -11.86
C GLU A 251 5.97 11.59 -13.08
N SER A 252 7.07 12.35 -13.04
CA SER A 252 7.64 12.96 -14.23
C SER A 252 9.08 12.54 -14.43
N VAL A 253 9.40 12.07 -15.64
CA VAL A 253 10.72 11.58 -16.00
C VAL A 253 11.22 12.39 -17.18
N PHE A 254 12.46 12.86 -17.09
CA PHE A 254 13.17 13.51 -18.17
C PHE A 254 14.43 12.72 -18.48
N VAL A 255 14.75 12.55 -19.75
CA VAL A 255 15.97 11.87 -20.19
C VAL A 255 16.66 12.73 -21.23
N VAL A 256 17.95 12.95 -21.02
CA VAL A 256 18.86 13.47 -22.04
C VAL A 256 19.75 12.32 -22.48
N GLY A 257 19.70 11.97 -23.76
CA GLY A 257 20.57 10.99 -24.40
C GLY A 257 21.50 11.66 -25.40
N ILE A 258 22.76 11.25 -25.41
CA ILE A 258 23.81 11.81 -26.26
C ILE A 258 24.51 10.65 -26.96
N PRO A 259 24.33 10.50 -28.29
CA PRO A 259 25.22 9.69 -29.10
C PRO A 259 26.65 10.21 -28.94
N ILE A 260 27.54 9.37 -28.44
CA ILE A 260 28.98 9.62 -28.38
C ILE A 260 29.64 9.03 -29.63
N GLU A 261 29.17 7.85 -30.04
CA GLU A 261 29.52 7.18 -31.27
C GLU A 261 28.26 6.57 -31.87
N ASN A 262 28.08 6.72 -33.18
CA ASN A 262 26.92 6.21 -33.90
C ASN A 262 27.40 5.33 -35.05
N GLY A 263 27.33 4.01 -34.85
CA GLY A 263 27.71 3.03 -35.84
C GLY A 263 26.58 2.66 -36.81
N VAL A 264 25.42 3.32 -36.76
CA VAL A 264 24.29 2.99 -37.64
C VAL A 264 24.51 3.61 -39.02
N VAL A 265 24.57 2.77 -40.05
CA VAL A 265 24.70 3.21 -41.45
C VAL A 265 23.45 3.96 -41.89
N ASP A 266 23.65 5.01 -42.69
CA ASP A 266 22.60 5.91 -43.20
C ASP A 266 21.74 6.57 -42.09
N ALA A 267 22.25 6.59 -40.85
CA ALA A 267 21.59 7.29 -39.77
C ALA A 267 21.63 8.82 -39.98
N PRO A 268 20.56 9.54 -39.57
CA PRO A 268 20.63 10.98 -39.43
C PRO A 268 21.78 11.39 -38.50
N ASP A 269 22.29 12.61 -38.71
CA ASP A 269 23.35 13.20 -37.89
C ASP A 269 23.11 13.02 -36.39
N ASP A 270 24.19 12.85 -35.63
CA ASP A 270 24.16 12.70 -34.18
C ASP A 270 23.52 13.92 -33.52
N GLN A 271 22.37 13.69 -32.91
CA GLN A 271 21.61 14.72 -32.21
C GLN A 271 21.43 14.35 -30.75
N VAL A 272 21.64 15.34 -29.88
CA VAL A 272 21.22 15.25 -28.49
C VAL A 272 19.72 15.04 -28.46
N ASN A 273 19.30 13.97 -27.80
CA ASN A 273 17.92 13.61 -27.64
C ASN A 273 17.44 14.04 -26.26
N LEU A 274 16.34 14.80 -26.21
CA LEU A 274 15.62 15.10 -24.98
C LEU A 274 14.24 14.46 -25.08
N GLY A 275 13.86 13.70 -24.05
CA GLY A 275 12.53 13.13 -23.94
C GLY A 275 11.97 13.29 -22.54
N TYR A 276 10.64 13.27 -22.44
CA TYR A 276 9.94 13.33 -21.17
C TYR A 276 8.72 12.41 -21.12
N ARG A 277 8.34 11.99 -19.91
CA ARG A 277 7.09 11.28 -19.63
C ARG A 277 6.49 11.85 -18.36
N VAL A 278 5.21 12.15 -18.40
CA VAL A 278 4.42 12.48 -17.22
C VAL A 278 3.33 11.44 -17.04
N ARG A 279 3.18 10.91 -15.82
CA ARG A 279 2.13 9.96 -15.43
C ARG A 279 1.38 10.49 -14.23
N LEU A 280 0.06 10.37 -14.29
CA LEU A 280 -0.83 10.58 -13.15
C LEU A 280 -1.64 9.31 -12.96
N ASN A 281 -1.42 8.61 -11.84
CA ASN A 281 -2.22 7.45 -11.46
C ASN A 281 -3.31 7.90 -10.50
N LEU A 282 -4.56 7.63 -10.84
CA LEU A 282 -5.68 7.67 -9.92
C LEU A 282 -5.94 6.24 -9.45
N ASP A 283 -5.53 5.97 -8.21
CA ASP A 283 -5.63 4.66 -7.56
C ASP A 283 -6.79 4.68 -6.59
N THR A 284 -7.90 4.03 -6.96
CA THR A 284 -9.12 3.96 -6.15
C THR A 284 -9.27 2.58 -5.54
N SER A 285 -9.61 2.51 -4.25
CA SER A 285 -10.00 1.27 -3.56
C SER A 285 -11.40 1.41 -2.98
N PHE A 286 -12.25 0.40 -3.15
CA PHE A 286 -13.63 0.39 -2.66
C PHE A 286 -13.82 -0.51 -1.43
N THR A 287 -12.96 -1.50 -1.28
CA THR A 287 -13.02 -2.54 -0.23
C THR A 287 -11.79 -2.53 0.68
N GLY A 288 -10.70 -1.87 0.28
CA GLY A 288 -9.39 -1.91 0.94
C GLY A 288 -8.41 -2.86 0.27
N ASP A 289 -8.91 -3.99 -0.27
CA ASP A 289 -8.07 -5.03 -0.90
C ASP A 289 -8.10 -4.98 -2.44
N ASP A 290 -8.92 -4.12 -3.01
CA ASP A 290 -9.10 -3.92 -4.45
C ASP A 290 -8.46 -2.62 -4.94
N LEU A 291 -8.18 -2.57 -6.24
CA LEU A 291 -7.56 -1.42 -6.91
C LEU A 291 -8.17 -1.22 -8.29
N LEU A 292 -8.89 -0.11 -8.46
CA LEU A 292 -9.17 0.50 -9.76
C LEU A 292 -8.07 1.51 -10.06
N ARG A 293 -7.31 1.29 -11.14
CA ARG A 293 -6.31 2.25 -11.61
C ARG A 293 -6.75 2.86 -12.92
N ALA A 294 -6.85 4.18 -12.93
CA ALA A 294 -6.88 4.98 -14.15
C ALA A 294 -5.60 5.80 -14.26
N ARG A 295 -4.78 5.56 -15.28
CA ARG A 295 -3.53 6.30 -15.52
C ARG A 295 -3.66 7.20 -16.73
N LEU A 296 -3.42 8.49 -16.52
CA LEU A 296 -3.15 9.44 -17.59
C LEU A 296 -1.64 9.51 -17.85
N GLN A 297 -1.26 9.57 -19.12
CA GLN A 297 0.13 9.70 -19.52
C GLN A 297 0.27 10.64 -20.71
N ALA A 298 1.27 11.52 -20.63
CA ALA A 298 1.85 12.20 -21.78
C ALA A 298 3.30 11.73 -21.94
N VAL A 299 3.72 11.48 -23.17
CA VAL A 299 5.06 10.97 -23.46
C VAL A 299 5.56 11.59 -24.75
N ASP A 300 6.74 12.19 -24.69
CA ASP A 300 7.48 12.66 -25.85
C ASP A 300 8.89 12.10 -25.74
N PHE A 301 9.11 10.95 -26.38
CA PHE A 301 10.37 10.24 -26.32
C PHE A 301 10.73 9.78 -27.73
N ASN A 302 11.85 10.27 -28.24
CA ASN A 302 12.47 9.75 -29.46
C ASN A 302 13.69 8.91 -29.07
N ASN A 303 13.98 7.84 -29.79
CA ASN A 303 15.23 7.11 -29.58
C ASN A 303 16.38 7.81 -30.33
N PRO A 304 17.59 7.89 -29.76
CA PRO A 304 18.78 8.27 -30.50
C PRO A 304 18.94 7.42 -31.76
N SER A 305 19.38 8.03 -32.86
CA SER A 305 19.66 7.32 -34.11
C SER A 305 20.66 6.18 -33.90
N ALA A 306 21.62 6.36 -32.99
CA ALA A 306 22.60 5.36 -32.55
C ALA A 306 22.01 4.03 -32.03
N PHE A 307 20.75 4.01 -31.58
CA PHE A 307 20.07 2.76 -31.18
C PHE A 307 19.59 1.94 -32.37
N GLY A 308 19.54 2.55 -33.55
CA GLY A 308 18.91 1.99 -34.72
C GLY A 308 17.41 1.78 -34.50
N SER A 309 16.82 0.98 -35.38
CA SER A 309 15.37 0.94 -35.56
C SER A 309 14.76 -0.47 -35.56
N GLY A 310 15.62 -1.51 -35.53
CA GLY A 310 15.22 -2.91 -35.68
C GLY A 310 14.91 -3.68 -34.40
N THR A 311 15.38 -3.24 -33.22
CA THR A 311 15.29 -4.04 -31.99
C THR A 311 14.69 -3.23 -30.83
N ARG A 312 13.44 -3.53 -30.42
CA ARG A 312 12.75 -2.77 -29.37
C ARG A 312 13.46 -2.81 -28.02
N SER A 313 14.15 -3.91 -27.71
CA SER A 313 14.83 -4.07 -26.43
C SER A 313 16.03 -3.12 -26.30
N THR A 314 16.61 -2.61 -27.40
CA THR A 314 17.72 -1.64 -27.37
C THR A 314 17.25 -0.18 -27.31
N GLN A 315 15.94 0.05 -27.22
CA GLN A 315 15.34 1.38 -27.13
C GLN A 315 15.12 1.78 -25.68
N TRP A 316 14.79 3.06 -25.44
CA TRP A 316 14.43 3.53 -24.11
C TRP A 316 13.27 2.72 -23.51
N ALA A 317 13.38 2.35 -22.23
CA ALA A 317 12.32 1.68 -21.46
C ALA A 317 11.03 2.51 -21.35
N LEU A 318 11.12 3.82 -21.60
CA LEU A 318 10.02 4.78 -21.57
C LEU A 318 9.35 5.00 -22.93
N SER A 319 9.92 4.49 -24.03
CA SER A 319 9.37 4.71 -25.37
C SER A 319 7.99 4.04 -25.55
N SER A 320 7.01 4.79 -26.05
CA SER A 320 5.69 4.27 -26.42
C SER A 320 5.75 3.63 -27.81
N THR A 321 5.75 2.30 -27.82
CA THR A 321 5.24 1.34 -28.84
C THR A 321 5.36 1.59 -30.35
N SER A 322 6.07 2.59 -30.86
CA SER A 322 6.43 2.67 -32.26
C SER A 322 7.87 3.15 -32.44
N PRO A 323 8.72 2.39 -33.17
CA PRO A 323 10.07 2.82 -33.53
C PRO A 323 10.07 3.99 -34.54
N THR A 324 8.89 4.54 -34.87
CA THR A 324 8.69 5.70 -35.76
C THR A 324 7.68 6.73 -35.21
N ALA A 325 7.16 6.58 -33.98
CA ALA A 325 6.25 7.60 -33.43
C ALA A 325 7.04 8.86 -33.09
N THR A 326 6.91 9.85 -33.96
CA THR A 326 7.15 11.25 -33.64
C THR A 326 6.41 11.59 -32.35
N GLY A 327 7.16 12.12 -31.37
CA GLY A 327 6.69 12.57 -30.06
C GLY A 327 5.32 13.25 -30.08
N SER A 328 4.26 12.50 -29.81
CA SER A 328 2.95 13.09 -29.59
C SER A 328 2.87 13.48 -28.12
N SER A 329 3.01 14.77 -27.82
CA SER A 329 2.78 15.35 -26.49
C SER A 329 1.30 15.27 -26.03
N ASN A 330 0.53 14.32 -26.55
CA ASN A 330 -0.88 14.12 -26.23
C ASN A 330 -1.02 13.40 -24.89
N VAL A 331 -2.01 13.83 -24.11
CA VAL A 331 -2.44 13.10 -22.92
C VAL A 331 -3.36 11.96 -23.34
N THR A 332 -3.03 10.75 -22.90
CA THR A 332 -3.79 9.53 -23.19
C THR A 332 -4.10 8.78 -21.89
N ILE A 333 -5.14 7.95 -21.91
CA ILE A 333 -5.31 6.93 -20.88
C ILE A 333 -4.33 5.79 -21.21
N ASP A 334 -3.23 5.72 -20.47
CA ASP A 334 -2.16 4.71 -20.66
C ASP A 334 -2.46 3.40 -19.96
N ASN A 335 -3.34 3.41 -18.95
CA ASN A 335 -3.63 2.20 -18.20
C ASN A 335 -5.01 2.30 -17.54
N LEU A 336 -5.86 1.31 -17.77
CA LEU A 336 -7.16 1.22 -17.11
C LEU A 336 -7.45 -0.24 -16.75
N PHE A 337 -7.40 -0.55 -15.46
CA PHE A 337 -7.75 -1.88 -14.96
C PHE A 337 -8.44 -1.81 -13.60
N TYR A 338 -9.21 -2.85 -13.31
CA TYR A 338 -9.71 -3.14 -11.98
C TYR A 338 -9.16 -4.48 -11.48
N ARG A 339 -8.64 -4.49 -10.27
CA ARG A 339 -8.00 -5.64 -9.64
C ARG A 339 -8.66 -5.92 -8.30
N PHE A 340 -8.99 -7.18 -8.05
CA PHE A 340 -9.68 -7.59 -6.84
C PHE A 340 -9.25 -9.01 -6.43
N PRO A 341 -9.30 -9.34 -5.13
CA PRO A 341 -9.02 -10.68 -4.65
C PRO A 341 -10.21 -11.62 -4.92
N VAL A 342 -9.90 -12.90 -5.19
CA VAL A 342 -10.86 -14.00 -5.27
C VAL A 342 -10.24 -15.21 -4.57
N GLY A 343 -10.53 -15.38 -3.28
CA GLY A 343 -9.86 -16.39 -2.45
C GLY A 343 -8.33 -16.17 -2.42
N PRO A 344 -7.49 -17.18 -2.74
CA PRO A 344 -6.03 -17.03 -2.80
C PRO A 344 -5.53 -16.39 -4.10
N ALA A 345 -6.44 -16.08 -5.04
CA ALA A 345 -6.12 -15.51 -6.33
C ALA A 345 -6.30 -14.00 -6.34
N ARG A 346 -5.49 -13.31 -7.13
CA ARG A 346 -5.69 -11.91 -7.47
C ARG A 346 -6.02 -11.79 -8.94
N VAL A 347 -7.24 -11.33 -9.24
CA VAL A 347 -7.74 -11.18 -10.61
C VAL A 347 -7.64 -9.71 -11.01
N SER A 348 -7.17 -9.43 -12.22
CA SER A 348 -7.22 -8.09 -12.82
C SER A 348 -7.91 -8.15 -14.17
N ILE A 349 -8.84 -7.23 -14.40
CA ILE A 349 -9.51 -7.03 -15.68
C ILE A 349 -9.02 -5.70 -16.27
N TRP A 350 -8.54 -5.74 -17.49
CA TRP A 350 -7.89 -4.64 -18.19
C TRP A 350 -8.77 -4.19 -19.35
N ALA A 351 -9.14 -2.92 -19.34
CA ALA A 351 -9.97 -2.31 -20.37
C ALA A 351 -9.14 -1.56 -21.41
N ASN A 352 -7.94 -1.10 -21.04
CA ASN A 352 -7.05 -0.37 -21.94
C ASN A 352 -5.58 -0.58 -21.59
N SER A 353 -4.75 -0.73 -22.62
CA SER A 353 -3.29 -0.74 -22.57
C SER A 353 -2.72 -1.74 -21.56
N LEU A 354 -3.19 -2.99 -21.65
CA LEU A 354 -2.54 -4.15 -21.06
C LEU A 354 -1.16 -4.35 -21.70
N GLY A 355 -0.15 -3.78 -21.08
CA GLY A 355 1.21 -3.74 -21.58
C GLY A 355 1.89 -5.11 -21.62
N ASN A 356 2.96 -5.18 -22.40
CA ASN A 356 3.88 -6.32 -22.53
C ASN A 356 4.24 -6.99 -21.19
N THR A 357 4.51 -6.17 -20.19
CA THR A 357 4.95 -6.61 -18.86
C THR A 357 3.81 -6.83 -17.90
N ASP A 358 2.61 -6.37 -18.21
CA ASP A 358 1.47 -6.33 -17.27
C ASP A 358 0.69 -7.64 -17.25
N LEU A 359 0.92 -8.50 -18.25
CA LEU A 359 0.42 -9.87 -18.33
C LEU A 359 0.98 -10.80 -17.24
N VAL A 360 2.06 -10.38 -16.57
CA VAL A 360 2.70 -11.10 -15.48
C VAL A 360 2.93 -10.10 -14.34
N SER A 361 2.46 -10.43 -13.14
CA SER A 361 2.64 -9.56 -11.96
C SER A 361 4.04 -9.68 -11.37
N THR A 362 4.63 -10.87 -11.43
CA THR A 362 5.95 -11.17 -10.86
C THR A 362 7.10 -10.87 -11.83
N GLY A 363 8.07 -10.05 -11.40
CA GLY A 363 9.28 -9.76 -12.16
C GLY A 363 10.54 -10.20 -11.41
N ILE A 364 11.45 -10.92 -12.08
CA ILE A 364 12.70 -11.44 -11.48
C ILE A 364 13.86 -10.45 -11.64
N SER A 365 13.92 -9.74 -12.78
CA SER A 365 14.98 -8.75 -13.02
C SER A 365 14.84 -7.54 -12.09
N PRO A 366 15.90 -7.13 -11.37
CA PRO A 366 15.88 -5.94 -10.53
C PRO A 366 15.79 -4.63 -11.34
N PHE A 367 16.00 -4.67 -12.65
CA PHE A 367 16.09 -3.49 -13.52
C PHE A 367 14.85 -3.25 -14.38
N ARG A 368 13.75 -4.00 -14.17
CA ARG A 368 12.55 -3.98 -15.01
C ARG A 368 11.80 -2.63 -14.97
N ASP A 369 11.89 -1.90 -13.87
CA ASP A 369 11.15 -0.65 -13.71
C ASP A 369 11.72 0.48 -14.59
N SER A 370 10.85 1.18 -15.31
CA SER A 370 11.29 2.25 -16.24
C SER A 370 11.71 3.55 -15.57
N GLY A 371 11.32 3.79 -14.32
CA GLY A 371 11.61 5.03 -13.59
C GLY A 371 12.83 4.93 -12.68
N SER A 372 13.20 3.71 -12.26
CA SER A 372 14.27 3.43 -11.29
C SER A 372 15.25 2.33 -11.71
N GLY A 373 14.91 1.52 -12.73
CA GLY A 373 15.81 0.51 -13.28
C GLY A 373 16.62 1.02 -14.47
N SER A 374 17.00 0.10 -15.35
CA SER A 374 17.72 0.38 -16.60
C SER A 374 17.00 1.44 -17.46
N LEU A 375 17.76 2.27 -18.16
CA LEU A 375 17.18 3.23 -19.12
C LEU A 375 16.76 2.52 -20.40
N LEU A 376 17.38 1.38 -20.72
CA LEU A 376 16.99 0.53 -21.84
C LEU A 376 15.82 -0.37 -21.47
N ARG A 377 14.99 -0.65 -22.47
CA ARG A 377 13.95 -1.67 -22.38
C ARG A 377 14.55 -3.04 -22.09
N PHE A 378 15.83 -3.27 -22.45
CA PHE A 378 16.58 -4.48 -22.17
C PHE A 378 16.66 -4.80 -20.67
N GLY A 379 16.58 -3.85 -19.74
CA GLY A 379 16.50 -4.18 -18.30
C GLY A 379 15.25 -4.97 -17.91
N ARG A 380 14.24 -4.97 -18.77
CA ARG A 380 13.12 -5.90 -18.71
C ARG A 380 13.51 -7.18 -19.44
N PRO A 381 13.17 -8.35 -18.88
CA PRO A 381 13.42 -9.60 -19.57
C PRO A 381 12.84 -9.61 -20.99
N PRO A 382 13.67 -9.88 -22.02
CA PRO A 382 13.30 -9.63 -23.42
C PRO A 382 12.08 -10.42 -23.91
N GLN A 383 11.72 -11.54 -23.27
CA GLN A 383 10.55 -12.32 -23.68
C GLN A 383 9.24 -11.54 -23.57
N TYR A 384 9.16 -10.56 -22.66
CA TYR A 384 7.94 -9.77 -22.47
C TYR A 384 7.63 -8.89 -23.70
N ASP A 385 8.62 -8.58 -24.54
CA ASP A 385 8.41 -7.82 -25.78
C ASP A 385 7.54 -8.55 -26.82
N PHE A 386 7.41 -9.86 -26.68
CA PHE A 386 6.60 -10.73 -27.55
C PHE A 386 5.17 -10.89 -27.07
N PHE A 387 4.86 -10.48 -25.84
CA PHE A 387 3.49 -10.41 -25.34
C PHE A 387 2.89 -9.03 -25.54
N GLY A 388 1.58 -8.91 -25.59
CA GLY A 388 0.92 -7.62 -25.59
C GLY A 388 -0.53 -7.69 -26.02
N GLY A 389 -1.24 -6.60 -25.83
CA GLY A 389 -2.60 -6.43 -26.30
C GLY A 389 -3.09 -5.06 -25.84
N ASN A 390 -4.40 -4.94 -25.71
CA ASN A 390 -5.04 -3.72 -25.24
C ASN A 390 -5.95 -4.02 -24.05
N ALA A 391 -6.93 -4.90 -24.25
CA ALA A 391 -7.81 -5.38 -23.20
C ALA A 391 -7.48 -6.84 -22.86
N GLY A 392 -7.81 -7.27 -21.65
CA GLY A 392 -7.53 -8.64 -21.22
C GLY A 392 -7.78 -8.89 -19.76
N ALA A 393 -7.34 -10.05 -19.30
CA ALA A 393 -7.43 -10.45 -17.91
C ALA A 393 -6.13 -11.10 -17.47
N THR A 394 -5.76 -10.88 -16.21
CA THR A 394 -4.65 -11.55 -15.57
C THR A 394 -5.11 -12.15 -14.24
N VAL A 395 -4.55 -13.29 -13.89
CA VAL A 395 -4.80 -13.96 -12.62
C VAL A 395 -3.46 -14.36 -12.03
N PHE A 396 -3.21 -13.92 -10.81
CA PHE A 396 -2.07 -14.36 -10.01
C PHE A 396 -2.56 -15.28 -8.91
N PHE A 397 -2.14 -16.54 -8.93
CA PHE A 397 -2.41 -17.51 -7.87
C PHE A 397 -1.18 -17.68 -7.00
N LYS A 398 -1.31 -17.35 -5.71
CA LYS A 398 -0.27 -17.64 -4.72
C LYS A 398 -0.54 -19.03 -4.13
N PHE A 399 0.33 -20.01 -4.41
CA PHE A 399 0.20 -21.36 -3.83
C PHE A 399 0.66 -21.41 -2.38
N ASN A 400 1.76 -20.71 -2.09
CA ASN A 400 2.34 -20.53 -0.78
C ASN A 400 3.26 -19.29 -0.81
N ASP A 401 4.07 -19.07 0.22
CA ASP A 401 4.93 -17.88 0.30
C ASP A 401 6.05 -17.82 -0.74
N ASN A 402 6.43 -18.96 -1.33
CA ASN A 402 7.51 -19.04 -2.30
C ASN A 402 7.01 -19.26 -3.73
N PHE A 403 5.92 -20.00 -3.93
CA PHE A 403 5.43 -20.38 -5.25
C PHE A 403 4.19 -19.60 -5.65
N GLY A 404 4.22 -19.05 -6.85
CA GLY A 404 3.07 -18.40 -7.48
C GLY A 404 2.98 -18.70 -8.97
N LEU A 405 1.77 -18.59 -9.51
CA LEU A 405 1.49 -18.76 -10.93
C LEU A 405 0.78 -17.51 -11.46
N ASP A 406 1.42 -16.84 -12.42
CA ASP A 406 0.80 -15.80 -13.23
C ASP A 406 0.18 -16.42 -14.47
N LEU A 407 -1.09 -16.12 -14.73
CA LEU A 407 -1.80 -16.43 -15.96
C LEU A 407 -2.29 -15.11 -16.56
N GLY A 408 -2.05 -14.90 -17.85
CA GLY A 408 -2.46 -13.68 -18.53
C GLY A 408 -3.02 -13.97 -19.91
N TYR A 409 -4.09 -13.27 -20.29
CA TYR A 409 -4.63 -13.29 -21.63
C TYR A 409 -4.96 -11.87 -22.07
N SER A 410 -4.45 -11.45 -23.22
CA SER A 410 -4.73 -10.15 -23.83
C SER A 410 -5.22 -10.29 -25.26
N GLY A 411 -6.08 -9.36 -25.68
CA GLY A 411 -6.53 -9.19 -27.06
C GLY A 411 -6.52 -7.72 -27.49
N GLY A 412 -6.72 -7.47 -28.78
CA GLY A 412 -7.00 -6.11 -29.30
C GLY A 412 -5.79 -5.18 -29.51
N GLY A 413 -4.61 -5.72 -29.81
CA GLY A 413 -3.39 -4.93 -30.09
C GLY A 413 -3.41 -4.15 -31.42
N SER A 414 -2.42 -3.27 -31.61
CA SER A 414 -2.18 -2.56 -32.87
C SER A 414 -2.06 -3.54 -34.05
N GLY A 415 -2.73 -3.23 -35.17
CA GLY A 415 -2.97 -4.16 -36.28
C GLY A 415 -4.41 -4.70 -36.34
N SER A 416 -5.26 -4.30 -35.40
CA SER A 416 -6.71 -4.58 -35.40
C SER A 416 -7.46 -3.65 -36.36
N SER A 417 -7.14 -3.69 -37.66
CA SER A 417 -8.12 -3.24 -38.65
C SER A 417 -9.24 -4.29 -38.71
N SER A 418 -10.42 -3.95 -38.18
CA SER A 418 -11.67 -4.74 -38.29
C SER A 418 -12.05 -5.11 -39.73
N ALA A 419 -11.35 -4.57 -40.74
CA ALA A 419 -11.57 -4.79 -42.16
C ALA A 419 -10.59 -5.81 -42.80
N SER A 420 -9.79 -6.55 -42.02
CA SER A 420 -8.83 -7.49 -42.60
C SER A 420 -9.47 -8.84 -42.97
N THR A 421 -9.30 -9.31 -44.21
CA THR A 421 -9.60 -10.69 -44.66
C THR A 421 -8.68 -11.76 -44.04
N LEU A 422 -7.86 -11.37 -43.05
CA LEU A 422 -6.82 -12.19 -42.45
C LEU A 422 -7.40 -13.26 -41.52
N PRO A 423 -6.72 -14.42 -41.38
CA PRO A 423 -7.14 -15.51 -40.50
C PRO A 423 -7.47 -15.01 -39.08
N LYS A 424 -8.61 -15.48 -38.57
CA LYS A 424 -9.09 -15.23 -37.21
C LYS A 424 -8.44 -16.23 -36.25
N ASN A 425 -8.06 -15.79 -35.05
CA ASN A 425 -7.49 -16.67 -34.03
C ASN A 425 -7.75 -16.12 -32.62
N GLY A 426 -7.65 -16.97 -31.60
CA GLY A 426 -7.91 -16.60 -30.19
C GLY A 426 -9.39 -16.43 -29.85
N LEU A 427 -9.66 -16.04 -28.60
CA LEU A 427 -11.02 -15.93 -28.03
C LEU A 427 -11.87 -14.83 -28.68
N PHE A 428 -11.25 -13.84 -29.29
CA PHE A 428 -11.90 -12.65 -29.86
C PHE A 428 -11.57 -12.44 -31.35
N ASP A 429 -11.23 -13.51 -32.07
CA ASP A 429 -10.99 -13.48 -33.53
C ASP A 429 -9.92 -12.45 -33.99
N GLY A 430 -8.85 -12.25 -33.20
CA GLY A 430 -7.85 -11.21 -33.45
C GLY A 430 -6.47 -11.48 -32.85
N THR A 431 -5.59 -10.47 -32.87
CA THR A 431 -4.28 -10.52 -32.20
C THR A 431 -4.47 -10.83 -30.71
N TYR A 432 -3.72 -11.79 -30.19
CA TYR A 432 -3.75 -12.15 -28.77
C TYR A 432 -2.37 -12.50 -28.22
N SER A 433 -2.25 -12.48 -26.89
CA SER A 433 -1.16 -13.12 -26.17
C SER A 433 -1.73 -13.85 -24.96
N ALA A 434 -1.34 -15.12 -24.80
CA ALA A 434 -1.61 -15.94 -23.64
C ALA A 434 -0.28 -16.26 -22.96
N VAL A 435 -0.17 -16.08 -21.65
CA VAL A 435 1.04 -16.36 -20.89
C VAL A 435 0.73 -17.14 -19.62
N ALA A 436 1.62 -18.05 -19.28
CA ALA A 436 1.70 -18.70 -17.99
C ALA A 436 3.14 -18.57 -17.46
N GLN A 437 3.31 -18.07 -16.25
CA GLN A 437 4.62 -17.96 -15.61
C GLN A 437 4.57 -18.58 -14.21
N LEU A 438 5.37 -19.62 -14.02
CA LEU A 438 5.61 -20.19 -12.71
C LEU A 438 6.76 -19.44 -12.04
N ASN A 439 6.53 -18.97 -10.82
CA ASN A 439 7.47 -18.18 -10.05
C ASN A 439 7.88 -18.95 -8.79
N PHE A 440 9.16 -18.87 -8.47
CA PHE A 440 9.72 -19.19 -7.17
C PHE A 440 10.38 -17.94 -6.61
N LEU A 441 9.95 -17.46 -5.45
CA LEU A 441 10.46 -16.28 -4.80
C LEU A 441 10.98 -16.66 -3.41
N SER A 442 12.13 -16.13 -3.03
CA SER A 442 12.67 -16.32 -1.69
C SER A 442 13.57 -15.14 -1.30
N PRO A 443 13.95 -15.03 -0.02
CA PRO A 443 14.85 -13.96 0.42
C PRO A 443 16.19 -13.92 -0.32
N ASN A 444 16.69 -15.07 -0.79
CA ASN A 444 18.05 -15.18 -1.36
C ASN A 444 18.04 -15.58 -2.85
N PHE A 445 16.91 -16.01 -3.39
CA PHE A 445 16.83 -16.55 -4.74
C PHE A 445 15.41 -16.41 -5.32
N ASP A 446 15.33 -15.82 -6.50
CA ASP A 446 14.12 -15.77 -7.29
C ASP A 446 14.34 -16.48 -8.63
N ALA A 447 13.31 -17.14 -9.14
CA ALA A 447 13.31 -17.76 -10.45
C ALA A 447 11.93 -17.69 -11.10
N ALA A 448 11.90 -17.66 -12.42
CA ALA A 448 10.68 -17.79 -13.19
C ALA A 448 10.88 -18.68 -14.42
N LEU A 449 9.86 -19.48 -14.73
CA LEU A 449 9.71 -20.18 -16.00
C LEU A 449 8.47 -19.65 -16.70
N THR A 450 8.63 -19.08 -17.89
CA THR A 450 7.56 -18.48 -18.67
C THR A 450 7.29 -19.34 -19.91
N TYR A 451 6.03 -19.69 -20.13
CA TYR A 451 5.51 -20.11 -21.42
C TYR A 451 4.48 -19.11 -21.91
N GLY A 452 4.51 -18.77 -23.19
CA GLY A 452 3.43 -18.02 -23.78
C GLY A 452 3.20 -18.35 -25.24
N ASN A 453 1.97 -18.10 -25.68
CA ASN A 453 1.56 -18.26 -27.06
C ASN A 453 0.94 -16.94 -27.53
N THR A 454 1.44 -16.42 -28.64
CA THR A 454 1.04 -15.11 -29.13
C THR A 454 0.78 -15.18 -30.63
N TYR A 455 -0.25 -14.48 -31.07
CA TYR A 455 -0.64 -14.38 -32.47
C TYR A 455 -0.74 -12.91 -32.82
N ARG A 456 -0.02 -12.46 -33.85
CA ARG A 456 -0.04 -11.07 -34.30
C ARG A 456 -0.19 -10.97 -35.81
N ARG A 457 -0.99 -9.99 -36.24
CA ARG A 457 -1.06 -9.48 -37.61
C ARG A 457 -0.07 -8.30 -37.69
N GLY A 458 1.01 -8.39 -38.46
CA GLY A 458 2.07 -7.36 -38.47
C GLY A 458 3.46 -7.81 -38.06
N GLY A 459 3.63 -9.10 -37.73
CA GLY A 459 4.90 -9.68 -37.32
C GLY A 459 5.39 -9.25 -35.93
N PHE A 460 6.37 -9.99 -35.39
CA PHE A 460 6.96 -9.73 -34.08
C PHE A 460 8.32 -9.02 -34.15
N PHE A 461 9.03 -9.15 -35.27
CA PHE A 461 10.47 -8.89 -35.33
C PHE A 461 10.92 -8.29 -36.67
N GLY A 462 11.47 -7.07 -36.68
CA GLY A 462 12.23 -6.52 -37.82
C GLY A 462 11.48 -6.22 -39.12
N PHE A 463 10.28 -6.75 -39.35
CA PHE A 463 9.50 -6.51 -40.56
C PHE A 463 8.84 -5.13 -40.51
N ARG A 464 9.34 -4.22 -41.35
CA ARG A 464 8.98 -2.79 -41.33
C ARG A 464 8.16 -2.31 -42.51
N ASP A 465 7.83 -3.19 -43.46
CA ASP A 465 7.03 -2.80 -44.61
C ASP A 465 5.52 -2.91 -44.32
N ALA A 466 4.77 -1.88 -44.71
CA ALA A 466 3.31 -1.87 -44.60
C ALA A 466 2.64 -2.99 -45.43
N ALA A 467 3.33 -3.51 -46.46
CA ALA A 467 2.89 -4.67 -47.23
C ALA A 467 3.01 -6.00 -46.45
N ASP A 468 3.90 -6.07 -45.45
CA ASP A 468 4.18 -7.25 -44.63
C ASP A 468 3.18 -7.42 -43.47
N ALA A 469 2.34 -6.41 -43.21
CA ALA A 469 1.26 -6.48 -42.24
C ALA A 469 0.16 -7.49 -42.60
N ALA A 470 0.18 -8.01 -43.84
CA ALA A 470 -0.76 -9.00 -44.33
C ALA A 470 -0.49 -10.43 -43.83
N ASN A 471 0.73 -10.77 -43.38
CA ASN A 471 1.03 -12.15 -43.00
C ASN A 471 1.07 -12.32 -41.47
N PRO A 472 0.14 -13.11 -40.91
CA PRO A 472 0.10 -13.32 -39.48
C PRO A 472 1.23 -14.23 -38.99
N GLU A 473 1.70 -13.96 -37.78
CA GLU A 473 2.70 -14.76 -37.09
C GLU A 473 2.13 -15.39 -35.83
N VAL A 474 2.55 -16.63 -35.57
CA VAL A 474 2.34 -17.32 -34.30
C VAL A 474 3.70 -17.50 -33.66
N ALA A 475 3.89 -17.03 -32.42
CA ALA A 475 5.10 -17.28 -31.65
C ALA A 475 4.77 -18.08 -30.39
N ASN A 476 5.58 -19.09 -30.10
CA ASN A 476 5.63 -19.72 -28.79
C ASN A 476 6.86 -19.19 -28.07
N VAL A 477 6.69 -18.70 -26.85
CA VAL A 477 7.73 -18.06 -26.06
C VAL A 477 8.09 -18.98 -24.91
N TYR A 478 9.33 -19.45 -24.86
CA TYR A 478 9.88 -20.22 -23.75
C TYR A 478 10.99 -19.43 -23.11
N ALA A 479 10.89 -19.14 -21.82
CA ALA A 479 11.91 -18.35 -21.14
C ALA A 479 12.14 -18.80 -19.70
N GLY A 480 13.37 -18.60 -19.24
CA GLY A 480 13.79 -18.83 -17.87
C GLY A 480 14.53 -17.62 -17.33
N GLN A 481 14.28 -17.28 -16.06
CA GLN A 481 14.98 -16.22 -15.34
C GLN A 481 15.39 -16.71 -13.96
N VAL A 482 16.50 -16.17 -13.48
CA VAL A 482 17.00 -16.37 -12.12
C VAL A 482 17.58 -15.06 -11.57
N ASN A 483 17.52 -14.88 -10.26
CA ASN A 483 18.18 -13.79 -9.55
C ASN A 483 18.62 -14.28 -8.16
N PHE A 484 19.91 -14.25 -7.90
CA PHE A 484 20.52 -14.58 -6.60
C PHE A 484 20.77 -13.30 -5.82
N LYS A 485 20.42 -13.28 -4.54
CA LYS A 485 20.54 -12.11 -3.65
C LYS A 485 21.52 -12.44 -2.53
N PHE A 486 22.60 -11.67 -2.47
CA PHE A 486 23.69 -11.78 -1.50
C PHE A 486 23.78 -10.48 -0.69
N GLY A 487 22.76 -10.23 0.15
CA GLY A 487 22.63 -8.96 0.87
C GLY A 487 22.40 -7.81 -0.11
N ALA A 488 23.37 -6.89 -0.21
CA ALA A 488 23.30 -5.74 -1.11
C ALA A 488 23.61 -6.07 -2.58
N ILE A 489 24.14 -7.25 -2.88
CA ILE A 489 24.54 -7.63 -4.24
C ILE A 489 23.51 -8.60 -4.82
N GLU A 490 23.03 -8.34 -6.03
CA GLU A 490 22.19 -9.27 -6.78
C GLU A 490 22.83 -9.66 -8.11
N ILE A 491 22.79 -10.95 -8.42
CA ILE A 491 23.29 -11.51 -9.68
C ILE A 491 22.16 -12.28 -10.33
N GLY A 492 21.75 -11.86 -11.51
CA GLY A 492 20.62 -12.44 -12.20
C GLY A 492 20.82 -12.52 -13.69
N GLY A 493 19.79 -13.01 -14.36
CA GLY A 493 19.78 -13.14 -15.79
C GLY A 493 18.71 -14.11 -16.26
N GLY A 494 18.67 -14.31 -17.56
CA GLY A 494 17.72 -15.20 -18.19
C GLY A 494 18.00 -15.42 -19.66
N GLY A 495 17.27 -16.36 -20.22
CA GLY A 495 17.30 -16.68 -21.64
C GLY A 495 15.91 -16.95 -22.16
N THR A 496 15.71 -16.68 -23.44
CA THR A 496 14.45 -16.95 -24.13
C THR A 496 14.70 -17.59 -25.49
N TYR A 497 13.84 -18.53 -25.84
CA TYR A 497 13.77 -19.21 -27.12
C TYR A 497 12.34 -19.07 -27.66
N ILE A 498 12.22 -18.55 -28.87
CA ILE A 498 10.94 -18.17 -29.45
C ILE A 498 10.87 -18.69 -30.90
N PRO A 499 10.36 -19.91 -31.13
CA PRO A 499 9.99 -20.34 -32.47
C PRO A 499 8.79 -19.53 -32.96
N ILE A 500 8.95 -18.95 -34.15
CA ILE A 500 7.96 -18.13 -34.85
C ILE A 500 7.58 -18.81 -36.16
N ARG A 501 6.28 -18.97 -36.37
CA ARG A 501 5.69 -19.38 -37.63
C ARG A 501 5.11 -18.17 -38.33
N ARG A 502 5.67 -17.79 -39.48
CA ARG A 502 5.12 -16.77 -40.37
C ARG A 502 4.25 -17.45 -41.42
N ILE A 503 2.94 -17.30 -41.27
CA ILE A 503 1.96 -18.03 -42.09
C ILE A 503 2.15 -17.65 -43.56
N GLY A 504 2.49 -18.64 -44.39
CA GLY A 504 2.70 -18.46 -45.83
C GLY A 504 4.12 -18.04 -46.26
N GLU A 505 5.04 -17.77 -45.32
CA GLU A 505 6.39 -17.28 -45.64
C GLU A 505 7.53 -18.13 -45.06
N GLY A 506 7.25 -18.96 -44.05
CA GLY A 506 8.22 -19.86 -43.43
C GLY A 506 8.42 -19.60 -41.94
N ASP A 507 9.13 -20.52 -41.29
CA ASP A 507 9.35 -20.50 -39.85
C ASP A 507 10.78 -20.02 -39.55
N TYR A 508 10.96 -19.33 -38.43
CA TYR A 508 12.26 -18.90 -37.93
C TYR A 508 12.27 -18.90 -36.40
N ASN A 509 13.45 -18.84 -35.81
CA ASN A 509 13.60 -18.84 -34.36
C ASN A 509 14.18 -17.51 -33.89
N VAL A 510 13.77 -17.05 -32.71
CA VAL A 510 14.36 -15.90 -32.04
C VAL A 510 14.98 -16.34 -30.72
N TRP A 511 16.17 -15.83 -30.44
CA TRP A 511 16.89 -16.06 -29.19
C TRP A 511 17.24 -14.75 -28.53
N SER A 512 17.30 -14.73 -27.20
CA SER A 512 17.87 -13.62 -26.44
C SER A 512 18.37 -14.11 -25.09
N PHE A 513 19.45 -13.48 -24.61
CA PHE A 513 20.09 -13.79 -23.34
C PHE A 513 20.42 -12.50 -22.63
N GLN A 514 20.23 -12.48 -21.31
CA GLN A 514 20.48 -11.32 -20.48
C GLN A 514 21.18 -11.75 -19.20
N GLY A 515 22.19 -10.98 -18.79
CA GLY A 515 22.77 -11.01 -17.46
C GLY A 515 22.59 -9.65 -16.77
N THR A 516 22.40 -9.67 -15.45
CA THR A 516 22.23 -8.49 -14.59
C THR A 516 23.06 -8.61 -13.33
N LEU A 517 23.69 -7.52 -12.92
CA LEU A 517 24.43 -7.39 -11.67
C LEU A 517 24.04 -6.07 -11.01
N ALA A 518 23.44 -6.14 -9.83
CA ALA A 518 22.99 -4.98 -9.06
C ALA A 518 23.76 -4.86 -7.75
N PHE A 519 24.09 -3.63 -7.38
CA PHE A 519 24.58 -3.26 -6.05
C PHE A 519 23.60 -2.27 -5.45
N ARG A 520 22.81 -2.72 -4.48
CA ARG A 520 21.86 -1.90 -3.72
C ARG A 520 22.59 -1.11 -2.63
N ASP A 521 22.03 0.05 -2.33
CA ASP A 521 22.48 0.97 -1.30
C ASP A 521 23.96 1.38 -1.42
N LEU A 522 24.53 1.27 -2.62
CA LEU A 522 25.93 1.62 -2.87
C LEU A 522 26.07 3.14 -2.78
N GLY A 523 26.78 3.62 -1.77
CA GLY A 523 27.00 5.06 -1.58
C GLY A 523 25.80 5.83 -1.02
N GLY A 524 24.76 5.15 -0.52
CA GLY A 524 23.60 5.76 0.14
C GLY A 524 22.35 4.89 0.04
N GLU A 525 21.42 5.04 1.00
CA GLU A 525 20.17 4.28 1.03
C GLU A 525 19.31 4.54 -0.22
N GLY A 526 18.79 3.46 -0.80
CA GLY A 526 17.99 3.46 -2.03
C GLY A 526 18.79 3.60 -3.32
N ASN A 527 20.09 3.94 -3.27
CA ASN A 527 20.93 4.06 -4.47
C ASN A 527 21.16 2.68 -5.09
N ILE A 528 21.30 2.62 -6.42
CA ILE A 528 21.54 1.37 -7.13
C ILE A 528 22.60 1.58 -8.22
N LEU A 529 23.68 0.81 -8.17
CA LEU A 529 24.55 0.60 -9.34
C LEU A 529 24.07 -0.65 -10.07
N GLY A 530 23.65 -0.49 -11.31
CA GLY A 530 23.20 -1.58 -12.17
C GLY A 530 24.12 -1.78 -13.36
N ILE A 531 24.46 -3.03 -13.64
CA ILE A 531 25.17 -3.46 -14.83
C ILE A 531 24.34 -4.55 -15.50
N LEU A 532 24.05 -4.40 -16.78
CA LEU A 532 23.39 -5.42 -17.57
C LEU A 532 24.08 -5.60 -18.91
N ALA A 533 24.15 -6.83 -19.37
CA ALA A 533 24.72 -7.15 -20.68
C ALA A 533 24.07 -8.40 -21.25
N GLY A 534 24.11 -8.55 -22.57
CA GLY A 534 23.60 -9.74 -23.22
C GLY A 534 23.33 -9.53 -24.70
N ILE A 535 22.57 -10.45 -25.27
CA ILE A 535 22.19 -10.43 -26.67
C ILE A 535 20.70 -10.09 -26.74
N ALA A 536 20.38 -8.94 -27.32
CA ALA A 536 19.00 -8.56 -27.59
C ALA A 536 18.34 -9.59 -28.53
N PRO A 537 17.00 -9.64 -28.60
CA PRO A 537 16.32 -10.57 -29.49
C PRO A 537 16.87 -10.48 -30.92
N TYR A 538 17.29 -11.63 -31.46
CA TYR A 538 17.82 -11.79 -32.81
C TYR A 538 17.25 -13.06 -33.45
N ALA A 539 17.07 -13.04 -34.76
CA ALA A 539 16.59 -14.20 -35.51
C ALA A 539 17.74 -15.15 -35.85
N ALA A 540 17.52 -16.44 -35.64
CA ALA A 540 18.48 -17.51 -35.92
C ALA A 540 17.82 -18.65 -36.72
N GLY A 541 18.63 -19.34 -37.52
CA GLY A 541 18.19 -20.53 -38.27
C GLY A 541 17.16 -20.24 -39.36
N VAL A 542 17.17 -19.03 -39.94
CA VAL A 542 16.31 -18.66 -41.07
C VAL A 542 16.79 -19.42 -42.32
N PRO A 543 15.94 -20.19 -43.02
CA PRO A 543 16.35 -20.92 -44.22
C PRO A 543 16.86 -19.99 -45.32
N THR A 544 18.01 -20.32 -45.93
CA THR A 544 18.71 -19.44 -46.89
C THR A 544 17.84 -19.03 -48.09
N ASP A 545 16.95 -19.91 -48.54
CA ASP A 545 16.09 -19.68 -49.71
C ASP A 545 14.68 -19.15 -49.34
N SER A 546 14.44 -18.82 -48.06
CA SER A 546 13.15 -18.29 -47.62
C SER A 546 13.01 -16.80 -47.94
N VAL A 547 11.79 -16.37 -48.25
CA VAL A 547 11.43 -14.94 -48.35
C VAL A 547 11.78 -14.20 -47.04
N VAL A 548 11.66 -14.90 -45.90
CA VAL A 548 12.03 -14.41 -44.57
C VAL A 548 13.51 -14.02 -44.47
N ASN A 549 14.43 -14.80 -45.06
CA ASN A 549 15.87 -14.52 -45.03
C ASN A 549 16.21 -13.16 -45.65
N SER A 550 15.58 -12.83 -46.78
CA SER A 550 15.78 -11.54 -47.45
C SER A 550 15.25 -10.33 -46.68
N ARG A 551 14.48 -10.56 -45.60
CA ARG A 551 13.72 -9.54 -44.88
C ARG A 551 14.17 -9.34 -43.42
N ILE A 552 14.97 -10.25 -42.86
CA ILE A 552 15.48 -10.15 -41.49
C ILE A 552 17.01 -10.11 -41.48
N ASN A 553 17.58 -9.11 -40.80
CA ASN A 553 19.02 -9.10 -40.51
C ASN A 553 19.38 -10.14 -39.42
N GLN A 554 20.41 -10.95 -39.68
CA GLN A 554 20.75 -12.12 -38.86
C GLN A 554 21.89 -11.89 -37.86
N ARG A 555 22.32 -10.65 -37.62
CA ARG A 555 23.45 -10.40 -36.72
C ARG A 555 22.98 -10.28 -35.28
N ASN A 556 23.68 -10.90 -34.36
CA ASN A 556 23.39 -10.78 -32.94
C ASN A 556 23.73 -9.36 -32.48
N ASN A 557 22.74 -8.64 -31.95
CA ASN A 557 22.95 -7.33 -31.34
C ASN A 557 23.33 -7.50 -29.86
N PHE A 558 24.61 -7.28 -29.55
CA PHE A 558 25.07 -7.28 -28.16
C PHE A 558 24.81 -5.92 -27.52
N VAL A 559 24.21 -5.97 -26.33
CA VAL A 559 23.81 -4.80 -25.56
C VAL A 559 24.52 -4.84 -24.23
N ALA A 560 25.11 -3.72 -23.83
CA ALA A 560 25.56 -3.51 -22.46
C ALA A 560 25.14 -2.13 -21.96
N GLU A 561 24.76 -2.06 -20.70
CA GLU A 561 24.47 -0.81 -20.00
C GLU A 561 25.05 -0.87 -18.60
N VAL A 562 25.65 0.25 -18.17
CA VAL A 562 25.96 0.52 -16.76
C VAL A 562 25.26 1.81 -16.36
N PHE A 563 24.53 1.79 -15.25
CA PHE A 563 23.83 2.95 -14.74
C PHE A 563 23.95 3.04 -13.22
N TYR A 564 23.87 4.26 -12.69
CA TYR A 564 23.87 4.49 -11.25
C TYR A 564 22.71 5.41 -10.89
N THR A 565 21.72 4.89 -10.18
CA THR A 565 20.61 5.68 -9.65
C THR A 565 21.02 6.28 -8.31
N PHE A 566 21.17 7.60 -8.29
CA PHE A 566 21.40 8.41 -7.11
C PHE A 566 20.08 9.04 -6.66
N ASN A 567 19.53 8.60 -5.53
CA ASN A 567 18.37 9.23 -4.91
C ASN A 567 18.86 10.47 -4.15
N VAL A 568 18.46 11.64 -4.64
CA VAL A 568 18.74 12.91 -3.98
C VAL A 568 17.89 13.03 -2.72
N ASN A 569 16.63 12.61 -2.82
CA ASN A 569 15.67 12.46 -1.74
C ASN A 569 14.54 11.51 -2.20
N ASP A 570 13.48 11.36 -1.39
CA ASP A 570 12.36 10.46 -1.68
C ASP A 570 11.57 10.81 -2.96
N ASN A 571 11.65 12.08 -3.38
CA ASN A 571 10.91 12.61 -4.52
C ASN A 571 11.77 12.74 -5.79
N ILE A 572 13.09 12.76 -5.70
CA ILE A 572 13.99 13.08 -6.81
C ILE A 572 15.12 12.06 -6.91
N ALA A 573 15.24 11.44 -8.08
CA ALA A 573 16.35 10.55 -8.41
C ALA A 573 17.03 10.97 -9.73
N ILE A 574 18.36 10.88 -9.77
CA ILE A 574 19.16 11.15 -10.97
C ILE A 574 19.92 9.88 -11.33
N THR A 575 19.81 9.43 -12.57
CA THR A 575 20.43 8.19 -13.07
C THR A 575 21.28 8.49 -14.30
N PRO A 576 22.59 8.76 -14.16
CA PRO A 576 23.54 8.61 -15.26
C PRO A 576 23.60 7.16 -15.75
N SER A 577 23.73 6.99 -17.06
CA SER A 577 23.84 5.69 -17.73
C SER A 577 24.80 5.79 -18.92
N LEU A 578 25.48 4.68 -19.20
CA LEU A 578 26.38 4.50 -20.32
C LEU A 578 26.01 3.21 -21.04
N ILE A 579 25.75 3.33 -22.33
CA ILE A 579 25.14 2.29 -23.15
C ILE A 579 26.06 1.98 -24.33
N TYR A 580 26.32 0.70 -24.54
CA TYR A 580 27.05 0.17 -25.66
C TYR A 580 26.16 -0.81 -26.44
N LEU A 581 26.12 -0.63 -27.75
CA LEU A 581 25.40 -1.50 -28.68
C LEU A 581 26.37 -1.94 -29.77
N ASP A 582 26.56 -3.24 -29.94
CA ASP A 582 27.23 -3.81 -31.10
C ASP A 582 26.17 -4.21 -32.13
N SER A 583 26.36 -3.81 -33.38
CA SER A 583 25.49 -4.18 -34.50
C SER A 583 24.01 -3.83 -34.23
N PRO A 584 23.70 -2.56 -33.89
CA PRO A 584 22.34 -2.11 -33.61
C PRO A 584 21.39 -2.48 -34.75
N SER A 585 20.11 -2.73 -34.44
CA SER A 585 19.12 -3.28 -35.39
C SER A 585 19.42 -4.67 -35.94
N ASN A 586 20.35 -5.41 -35.30
CA ASN A 586 20.76 -6.75 -35.75
C ASN A 586 21.38 -6.75 -37.16
N SER A 587 21.91 -5.61 -37.63
CA SER A 587 22.48 -5.46 -38.98
C SER A 587 23.98 -5.70 -39.01
N SER A 588 24.47 -6.40 -40.04
CA SER A 588 25.92 -6.55 -40.30
C SER A 588 26.59 -5.28 -40.78
N ASP A 589 25.80 -4.36 -41.34
CA ASP A 589 26.31 -3.12 -41.91
C ASP A 589 26.58 -2.08 -40.82
N ASN A 590 25.92 -2.21 -39.67
CA ASN A 590 26.08 -1.28 -38.56
C ASN A 590 27.29 -1.66 -37.70
N ASP A 591 28.13 -0.67 -37.43
CA ASP A 591 29.21 -0.71 -36.45
C ASP A 591 28.67 -0.49 -35.03
N SER A 592 29.56 -0.51 -34.04
CA SER A 592 29.18 -0.27 -32.65
C SER A 592 28.74 1.17 -32.41
N SER A 593 27.73 1.34 -31.55
CA SER A 593 27.24 2.61 -31.07
C SER A 593 27.48 2.76 -29.57
N PHE A 594 27.74 3.99 -29.14
CA PHE A 594 27.95 4.37 -27.76
C PHE A 594 27.10 5.57 -27.39
N VAL A 595 26.30 5.46 -26.32
CA VAL A 595 25.36 6.49 -25.90
C VAL A 595 25.53 6.77 -24.41
N GLY A 596 25.76 8.03 -24.07
CA GLY A 596 25.66 8.52 -22.69
C GLY A 596 24.25 9.04 -22.43
N ALA A 597 23.70 8.81 -21.24
CA ALA A 597 22.39 9.32 -20.88
C ALA A 597 22.29 9.74 -19.42
N ILE A 598 21.38 10.68 -19.14
CA ILE A 598 21.00 11.05 -17.78
C ILE A 598 19.49 11.06 -17.72
N ARG A 599 18.91 10.28 -16.79
CA ARG A 599 17.49 10.30 -16.44
C ARG A 599 17.30 11.02 -15.11
N THR A 600 16.36 11.95 -15.06
CA THR A 600 15.87 12.55 -13.81
C THR A 600 14.42 12.13 -13.59
N ASN A 601 14.11 11.61 -12.42
CA ASN A 601 12.77 11.18 -12.03
C ASN A 601 12.28 12.03 -10.86
N PHE A 602 11.08 12.57 -10.99
CA PHE A 602 10.35 13.29 -9.94
C PHE A 602 9.08 12.53 -9.58
N ARG A 603 8.86 12.28 -8.29
CA ARG A 603 7.69 11.58 -7.74
C ARG A 603 6.99 12.48 -6.74
N PHE A 604 5.66 12.56 -6.83
CA PHE A 604 4.85 13.43 -5.99
C PHE A 604 3.43 12.90 -5.79
#